data_AF-A0A836GNH0-F1
#
_entry.id   AF-A0A836GNH0-F1
#
_cell.length_a   1.000
_cell.length_b   1.000
_cell.length_c   1.000
_cell.angle_alpha   90.00
_cell.angle_beta   90.00
_cell.angle_gamma   90.00
#
_symmetry.space_group_name_H-M   'P 1'
#
loop_
_entity.id
_entity.type
_entity.pdbx_description
1 polymer ?
#
loop_
_entity_poly.entity_id
_entity_poly.type
_entity_poly.pdbx_seq_one_letter_code
_entity_poly.pdbx_strand_id
1 'polypeptide(L)'
;MALSRSVEDDAEGLSLYPLIDFCTHSFEPNAFVCVSDNERVAGVRPVRWAVSSGEPLVHLVTRRSLRAGENVTLRWHGRPVKTTEDAEFWQMRFGYVPPSE
;
A
#
# COMPACT_ATOMS: atom_id res chain seq x y z
N MET A 1 -9.85 -7.96 10.58
CA MET A 1 -8.44 -8.26 10.21
C MET A 1 -8.30 -8.46 8.71
N ALA A 2 -8.96 -9.45 8.09
CA ALA A 2 -8.80 -9.68 6.64
C ALA A 2 -9.15 -8.45 5.79
N LEU A 3 -10.39 -7.94 5.88
CA LEU A 3 -10.88 -6.81 5.04
C LEU A 3 -10.12 -5.48 5.22
N SER A 4 -9.53 -5.26 6.39
CA SER A 4 -8.83 -4.02 6.74
C SER A 4 -7.36 -4.02 6.34
N ARG A 5 -6.80 -5.20 6.03
CA ARG A 5 -5.35 -5.43 5.85
C ARG A 5 -5.01 -6.10 4.53
N SER A 6 -5.99 -6.73 3.88
CA SER A 6 -5.80 -7.35 2.57
C SER A 6 -5.68 -6.31 1.48
N VAL A 7 -4.80 -6.58 0.53
CA VAL A 7 -4.77 -5.91 -0.76
C VAL A 7 -5.63 -6.74 -1.72
N GLU A 8 -6.55 -6.06 -2.39
CA GLU A 8 -7.41 -6.64 -3.42
C GLU A 8 -6.61 -6.72 -4.73
N ASP A 9 -6.59 -7.90 -5.35
CA ASP A 9 -5.98 -8.09 -6.68
C ASP A 9 -7.02 -7.97 -7.81
N ASP A 10 -6.53 -7.96 -9.06
CA ASP A 10 -7.37 -7.79 -10.25
C ASP A 10 -8.39 -8.93 -10.46
N ALA A 11 -8.27 -10.04 -9.72
CA ALA A 11 -9.15 -11.20 -9.76
C ALA A 11 -10.08 -11.29 -8.53
N GLU A 12 -10.27 -10.19 -7.80
CA GLU A 12 -11.04 -10.11 -6.54
C GLU A 12 -10.45 -10.97 -5.40
N GLY A 13 -9.21 -11.43 -5.55
CA GLY A 13 -8.46 -12.13 -4.52
C GLY A 13 -8.01 -11.18 -3.42
N LEU A 14 -8.00 -11.68 -2.18
CA LEU A 14 -7.55 -10.93 -1.01
C LEU A 14 -6.22 -11.50 -0.53
N SER A 15 -5.14 -10.73 -0.74
CA SER A 15 -3.79 -11.12 -0.34
C SER A 15 -3.31 -10.31 0.87
N LEU A 16 -2.58 -10.96 1.77
CA LEU A 16 -2.01 -10.31 2.97
C LEU A 16 -0.48 -10.25 2.86
N TYR A 17 0.06 -9.05 3.09
CA TYR A 17 1.49 -8.78 3.06
C TYR A 17 1.94 -8.20 4.41
N PRO A 18 2.30 -9.04 5.40
CA PRO A 18 2.46 -8.61 6.80
C PRO A 18 3.39 -7.41 7.01
N LEU A 19 4.45 -7.27 6.22
CA LEU A 19 5.40 -6.15 6.32
C LEU A 19 4.87 -4.85 5.68
N ILE A 20 4.10 -4.96 4.60
CA ILE A 20 3.56 -3.82 3.86
C ILE A 20 2.36 -3.22 4.61
N ASP A 21 1.62 -4.07 5.30
CA ASP A 21 0.40 -3.78 6.09
C ASP A 21 0.64 -2.88 7.33
N PHE A 22 1.88 -2.46 7.59
CA PHE A 22 2.18 -1.43 8.59
C PHE A 22 2.16 0.00 8.02
N CYS A 23 2.08 0.17 6.69
CA CYS A 23 2.05 1.50 6.09
C CYS A 23 0.72 2.21 6.36
N THR A 24 0.78 3.50 6.68
CA THR A 24 -0.42 4.29 6.96
C THR A 24 -1.11 4.76 5.68
N HIS A 25 -2.41 5.03 5.77
CA HIS A 25 -3.18 5.59 4.66
C HIS A 25 -2.72 7.02 4.29
N SER A 26 -2.71 7.33 3.00
CA SER A 26 -2.72 8.70 2.45
C SER A 26 -3.43 8.69 1.10
N PHE A 27 -4.24 9.72 0.83
CA PHE A 27 -4.76 9.93 -0.52
C PHE A 27 -3.65 10.38 -1.48
N GLU A 28 -2.60 11.04 -1.01
CA GLU A 28 -1.39 11.34 -1.77
C GLU A 28 -0.23 10.47 -1.24
N PRO A 29 -0.17 9.18 -1.59
CA PRO A 29 0.80 8.27 -1.00
C PRO A 29 2.21 8.57 -1.53
N ASN A 30 3.19 8.44 -0.64
CA ASN A 30 4.60 8.56 -1.00
C ASN A 30 5.22 7.23 -1.44
N ALA A 31 4.46 6.14 -1.42
CA ALA A 31 4.84 4.82 -1.89
C ALA A 31 3.72 4.13 -2.69
N PHE A 32 4.05 3.01 -3.32
CA PHE A 32 3.11 2.11 -3.98
C PHE A 32 3.58 0.66 -3.84
N VAL A 33 2.64 -0.28 -4.01
CA VAL A 33 2.93 -1.70 -4.04
C VAL A 33 3.04 -2.15 -5.49
N CYS A 34 4.04 -2.97 -5.80
CA CYS A 34 4.13 -3.66 -7.08
C CYS A 34 4.46 -5.14 -6.89
N VAL A 35 3.88 -5.97 -7.75
CA VAL A 35 4.25 -7.39 -7.88
C VAL A 35 5.15 -7.47 -9.10
N SER A 36 6.37 -8.00 -8.95
CA SER A 36 7.28 -8.12 -10.08
C SER A 36 8.09 -9.41 -10.01
N ASP A 37 8.23 -10.01 -11.18
CA ASP A 37 9.19 -11.03 -11.55
C ASP A 37 10.50 -10.43 -12.12
N ASN A 38 10.51 -9.12 -12.40
CA ASN A 38 11.47 -8.48 -13.28
C ASN A 38 12.33 -7.46 -12.54
N GLU A 39 13.61 -7.79 -12.33
CA GLU A 39 14.63 -6.93 -11.75
C GLU A 39 14.83 -5.59 -12.49
N ARG A 40 14.22 -5.39 -13.68
CA ARG A 40 14.30 -4.12 -14.45
C ARG A 40 13.71 -2.91 -13.73
N VAL A 41 12.78 -3.10 -12.78
CA VAL A 41 12.27 -2.01 -11.92
C VAL A 41 13.33 -1.57 -10.88
N ALA A 42 14.40 -2.35 -10.68
CA ALA A 42 15.47 -2.04 -9.73
C ALA A 42 16.41 -0.89 -10.17
N GLY A 43 16.33 -0.44 -11.43
CA GLY A 43 17.28 0.54 -12.00
C GLY A 43 17.29 1.94 -11.38
N VAL A 44 16.34 2.28 -10.50
CA VAL A 44 16.22 3.64 -9.93
C VAL A 44 16.71 3.73 -8.47
N ARG A 45 17.09 2.63 -7.80
CA ARG A 45 17.25 2.65 -6.33
C ARG A 45 18.45 1.89 -5.76
N PRO A 46 19.06 2.38 -4.66
CA PRO A 46 20.35 1.90 -4.13
C PRO A 46 20.29 0.60 -3.31
N VAL A 47 19.13 -0.05 -3.17
CA VAL A 47 18.97 -1.25 -2.33
C VAL A 47 18.64 -2.45 -3.22
N ARG A 48 19.52 -3.46 -3.21
CA ARG A 48 19.36 -4.72 -3.94
C ARG A 48 18.23 -5.53 -3.31
N TRP A 49 17.38 -6.10 -4.16
CA TRP A 49 16.15 -6.79 -3.77
C TRP A 49 16.48 -8.18 -3.19
N ALA A 50 15.54 -8.76 -2.43
CA ALA A 50 15.66 -10.15 -2.00
C ALA A 50 15.74 -11.06 -3.24
N VAL A 51 16.69 -11.98 -3.26
CA VAL A 51 16.85 -12.94 -4.36
C VAL A 51 15.68 -13.92 -4.29
N SER A 52 14.81 -13.90 -5.30
CA SER A 52 13.75 -14.89 -5.44
C SER A 52 14.24 -16.13 -6.18
N SER A 53 13.84 -17.32 -5.73
CA SER A 53 14.05 -18.60 -6.41
C SER A 53 13.03 -18.87 -7.54
N GLY A 54 12.49 -17.82 -8.16
CA GLY A 54 11.55 -17.90 -9.30
C GLY A 54 10.09 -17.56 -8.97
N GLU A 55 9.77 -17.22 -7.73
CA GLU A 55 8.44 -16.78 -7.31
C GLU A 55 8.28 -15.25 -7.44
N PRO A 56 7.09 -14.75 -7.82
CA PRO A 56 6.84 -13.31 -7.85
C PRO A 56 6.90 -12.75 -6.42
N LEU A 57 7.68 -11.69 -6.24
CA LEU A 57 7.77 -10.99 -4.97
C LEU A 57 6.90 -9.73 -5.00
N VAL A 58 6.43 -9.35 -3.81
CA VAL A 58 5.63 -8.13 -3.61
C VAL A 58 6.49 -7.09 -2.93
N HIS A 59 6.47 -5.89 -3.48
CA HIS A 59 7.42 -4.86 -3.15
C HIS A 59 6.71 -3.56 -2.79
N LEU A 60 7.27 -2.89 -1.78
CA LEU A 60 6.88 -1.55 -1.38
C LEU A 60 7.92 -0.56 -1.92
N VAL A 61 7.51 0.29 -2.85
CA VAL A 61 8.40 1.19 -3.57
C VAL A 61 8.01 2.63 -3.29
N THR A 62 8.95 3.44 -2.81
CA THR A 62 8.70 4.87 -2.63
C THR A 62 8.62 5.59 -3.98
N ARG A 63 7.90 6.71 -4.06
CA ARG A 63 7.75 7.54 -5.26
C ARG A 63 8.82 8.64 -5.34
N ARG A 64 9.41 8.99 -4.19
CA ARG A 64 10.49 9.97 -4.04
C ARG A 64 11.44 9.55 -2.93
N SER A 65 12.50 10.32 -2.72
CA SER A 65 13.32 10.19 -1.51
C SER A 65 12.53 10.63 -0.28
N LEU A 66 12.64 9.85 0.79
CA LEU A 66 12.05 10.15 2.10
C LEU A 66 13.14 10.55 3.08
N ARG A 67 12.81 11.40 4.05
CA ARG A 67 13.72 11.74 5.14
C ARG A 67 13.66 10.66 6.22
N ALA A 68 14.73 10.53 7.01
CA ALA A 68 14.70 9.67 8.20
C ALA A 68 13.59 10.13 9.16
N GLY A 69 12.80 9.17 9.66
CA GLY A 69 11.63 9.44 10.51
C GLY A 69 10.36 9.84 9.75
N GLU A 70 10.41 9.99 8.43
CA GLU A 70 9.22 10.22 7.62
C GLU A 70 8.42 8.91 7.46
N ASN A 71 7.09 8.97 7.64
CA ASN A 71 6.23 7.80 7.47
C ASN A 71 6.14 7.39 6.00
N VAL A 72 6.17 6.07 5.76
CA VAL A 72 5.83 5.50 4.45
C VAL A 72 4.32 5.36 4.36
N THR A 73 3.72 5.96 3.34
CA THR A 73 2.26 6.02 3.17
C THR A 73 1.82 5.33 1.89
N LEU A 74 0.71 4.62 1.99
CA LEU A 74 0.04 3.92 0.90
C LEU A 74 -1.39 4.40 0.77
N ARG A 75 -1.96 4.31 -0.43
CA ARG A 75 -3.40 4.48 -0.62
C ARG A 75 -4.08 3.14 -0.41
N TRP A 76 -4.70 2.96 0.76
CA TRP A 76 -5.48 1.75 1.06
C TRP A 76 -6.75 1.62 0.22
N HIS A 77 -7.42 2.74 -0.06
CA HIS A 77 -8.65 2.78 -0.86
C HIS A 77 -8.80 4.13 -1.56
N GLY A 78 -9.49 4.16 -2.70
CA GLY A 78 -9.69 5.38 -3.51
C GLY A 78 -10.93 6.22 -3.15
N ARG A 79 -11.79 5.71 -2.27
CA ARG A 79 -13.04 6.40 -1.88
C ARG A 79 -12.74 7.65 -1.03
N PRO A 80 -13.11 8.86 -1.46
CA PRO A 80 -12.91 10.06 -0.66
C PRO A 80 -13.86 10.09 0.55
N VAL A 81 -13.62 10.98 1.51
CA VAL A 81 -14.50 11.22 2.66
C VAL A 81 -15.28 12.51 2.45
N LYS A 82 -16.43 12.45 1.75
CA LYS A 82 -17.25 13.64 1.44
C LYS A 82 -18.62 13.62 2.11
N THR A 83 -19.13 12.43 2.41
CA THR A 83 -20.45 12.22 3.00
C THR A 83 -20.35 11.41 4.30
N THR A 84 -21.45 11.37 5.06
CA THR A 84 -21.57 10.50 6.24
C THR A 84 -21.39 9.02 5.87
N GLU A 85 -21.96 8.59 4.73
CA GLU A 85 -21.83 7.22 4.24
C GLU A 85 -20.38 6.86 3.91
N ASP A 86 -19.59 7.82 3.42
CA ASP A 86 -18.16 7.62 3.20
C ASP A 86 -17.43 7.43 4.53
N ALA A 87 -17.70 8.29 5.52
CA ALA A 87 -17.10 8.17 6.84
C ALA A 87 -17.46 6.83 7.51
N GLU A 88 -18.72 6.40 7.40
CA GLU A 88 -19.18 5.10 7.89
C GLU A 88 -18.48 3.93 7.18
N PHE A 89 -18.31 4.00 5.85
CA PHE A 89 -17.54 3.00 5.10
C PHE A 89 -16.11 2.88 5.63
N TRP A 90 -15.43 4.02 5.82
CA TRP A 90 -14.05 4.05 6.31
C TRP A 90 -13.95 3.51 7.75
N GLN A 91 -14.87 3.93 8.61
CA GLN A 91 -14.95 3.46 9.99
C GLN A 91 -15.21 1.95 10.06
N MET A 92 -16.11 1.41 9.23
CA MET A 92 -16.41 -0.02 9.20
C MET A 92 -15.27 -0.85 8.61
N ARG A 93 -14.65 -0.39 7.51
CA ARG A 93 -13.61 -1.17 6.80
C ARG A 93 -12.25 -1.10 7.49
N PHE A 94 -11.88 0.06 8.04
CA PHE A 94 -10.53 0.31 8.55
C PHE A 94 -10.47 0.70 10.02
N GLY A 95 -11.61 0.94 10.69
CA GLY A 95 -11.64 1.44 12.06
C GLY A 95 -11.13 2.87 12.21
N TYR A 96 -11.03 3.60 11.09
CA TYR A 96 -10.42 4.91 10.97
C TYR A 96 -11.09 5.69 9.84
N VAL A 97 -11.30 7.00 10.05
CA VAL A 97 -11.77 7.92 9.02
C VAL A 97 -10.65 8.89 8.66
N PRO A 98 -10.14 8.89 7.41
CA PRO A 98 -9.13 9.84 7.01
C PRO A 98 -9.66 11.28 6.99
N PRO A 99 -8.77 12.28 7.18
CA PRO A 99 -9.16 13.67 6.97
C PRO A 99 -9.68 13.83 5.54
N SER A 100 -10.77 14.58 5.40
CA SER A 100 -11.38 14.87 4.10
C SER A 100 -10.38 15.56 3.17
N GLU A 101 -10.32 15.10 1.92
CA GLU A 101 -9.67 15.83 0.81
C GLU A 101 -10.39 17.15 0.51
#